data_AF-A0A7Y2BHS7-F1
#
_entry.id   AF-A0A7Y2BHS7-F1
#
_cell.length_a   1.000
_cell.length_b   1.000
_cell.length_c   1.000
_cell.angle_alpha   90.00
_cell.angle_beta   90.00
_cell.angle_gamma   90.00
#
_symmetry.space_group_name_H-M   'P 1'
#
loop_
_entity.id
_entity.type
_entity.pdbx_description
1 polymer ?
#
loop_
_entity_poly.entity_id
_entity_poly.type
_entity_poly.pdbx_seq_one_letter_code
_entity_poly.pdbx_strand_id
1 'polypeptide(L)'
;EQYADAHWTLGNLAEADALYGELLDIPRTDGAARQSEVKKLALEGTDAERTLLYEILLGRSPSPVVVHLAHSLAAVRDDGLGPYLEARQLMGASRYALALPLLEDAKRLGLPSVRLDQELSRLIGITFFANGDFGQSAATWRARTGTSRAAQAEAQRWLERIDYAQTRAVSPALPDPSSAPPAAP
;
A
#
# COMPACT_ATOMS: atom_id res chain seq x y z
N GLU A 1 -19.32 -1.85 -0.87
CA GLU A 1 -18.35 -1.47 0.19
C GLU A 1 -19.02 -0.72 1.34
N GLN A 2 -19.66 0.43 1.12
CA GLN A 2 -20.34 1.17 2.21
C GLN A 2 -21.35 0.33 3.02
N TYR A 3 -22.07 -0.58 2.35
CA TYR A 3 -22.95 -1.55 3.04
C TYR A 3 -22.18 -2.49 3.99
N ALA A 4 -21.08 -3.09 3.54
CA ALA A 4 -20.23 -3.94 4.37
C ALA A 4 -19.66 -3.15 5.57
N ASP A 5 -19.17 -1.93 5.32
CA ASP A 5 -18.66 -1.03 6.36
C ASP A 5 -19.73 -0.70 7.42
N ALA A 6 -20.99 -0.51 6.98
CA ALA A 6 -22.11 -0.28 7.88
C ALA A 6 -22.44 -1.52 8.72
N HIS A 7 -22.45 -2.72 8.13
CA HIS A 7 -22.63 -3.96 8.87
C HIS A 7 -21.55 -4.18 9.92
N TRP A 8 -20.28 -3.91 9.59
CA TRP A 8 -19.19 -3.98 10.58
C TRP A 8 -19.42 -2.96 11.71
N THR A 9 -19.76 -1.71 11.37
CA THR A 9 -20.03 -0.65 12.37
C THR A 9 -21.20 -0.99 13.31
N LEU A 10 -22.20 -1.72 12.83
CA LEU A 10 -23.34 -2.19 13.63
C LEU A 10 -23.05 -3.47 14.43
N GLY A 11 -21.85 -4.05 14.31
CA GLY A 11 -21.48 -5.30 14.96
C GLY A 11 -21.98 -6.56 14.24
N ASN A 12 -22.53 -6.43 13.03
CA ASN A 12 -22.98 -7.54 12.20
C ASN A 12 -21.78 -8.15 11.45
N LEU A 13 -20.82 -8.71 12.18
CA LEU A 13 -19.51 -9.11 11.65
C LEU A 13 -19.59 -10.19 10.57
N ALA A 14 -20.46 -11.19 10.73
CA ALA A 14 -20.64 -12.26 9.75
C ALA A 14 -21.16 -11.74 8.41
N GLU A 15 -22.11 -10.79 8.45
CA GLU A 15 -22.66 -10.17 7.25
C GLU A 15 -21.62 -9.26 6.58
N ALA A 16 -20.83 -8.52 7.37
CA ALA A 16 -19.73 -7.73 6.83
C ALA A 16 -18.69 -8.62 6.13
N ASP A 17 -18.33 -9.77 6.71
CA ASP A 17 -17.37 -10.70 6.11
C ASP A 17 -17.87 -11.29 4.79
N ALA A 18 -19.14 -11.69 4.74
CA ALA A 18 -19.78 -12.17 3.52
C ALA A 18 -19.73 -11.10 2.42
N LEU A 19 -20.15 -9.87 2.74
CA LEU A 19 -20.16 -8.77 1.78
C LEU A 19 -18.75 -8.35 1.30
N TYR A 20 -17.72 -8.38 2.16
CA TYR A 20 -16.35 -8.16 1.69
C TYR A 20 -15.86 -9.31 0.81
N GLY A 21 -16.25 -10.56 1.09
CA GLY A 21 -16.01 -11.70 0.22
C GLY A 21 -16.56 -11.47 -1.18
N GLU A 22 -17.86 -11.14 -1.28
CA GLU A 22 -18.50 -10.82 -2.58
C GLU A 22 -17.80 -9.68 -3.31
N LEU A 23 -17.35 -8.64 -2.60
CA LEU A 23 -16.63 -7.52 -3.19
C LEU A 23 -15.25 -7.89 -3.76
N LEU A 24 -14.64 -8.98 -3.29
CA LEU A 24 -13.36 -9.48 -3.81
C LEU A 24 -13.54 -10.32 -5.07
N ASP A 25 -14.72 -10.90 -5.29
CA ASP A 25 -15.04 -11.68 -6.49
C ASP A 25 -15.38 -10.80 -7.72
N ILE A 26 -15.73 -9.53 -7.48
CA ILE A 26 -16.08 -8.58 -8.54
C ILE A 26 -14.82 -7.86 -9.04
N PRO A 27 -14.60 -7.73 -10.37
CA PRO A 27 -13.51 -6.92 -10.91
C PRO A 27 -13.61 -5.45 -10.45
N ARG A 28 -12.60 -4.97 -9.73
CA ARG A 28 -12.51 -3.61 -9.19
C ARG A 28 -11.12 -3.04 -9.40
N THR A 29 -10.97 -1.73 -9.20
CA THR A 29 -9.65 -1.09 -9.18
C THR A 29 -8.81 -1.66 -8.04
N ASP A 30 -7.49 -1.77 -8.24
CA ASP A 30 -6.63 -2.44 -7.26
C ASP A 30 -6.69 -1.80 -5.87
N GLY A 31 -6.84 -0.48 -5.79
CA GLY A 31 -6.96 0.23 -4.51
C GLY A 31 -8.21 -0.18 -3.72
N ALA A 32 -9.37 -0.24 -4.40
CA ALA A 32 -10.63 -0.62 -3.77
C ALA A 32 -10.64 -2.11 -3.37
N ALA A 33 -10.08 -2.98 -4.23
CA ALA A 33 -9.94 -4.40 -3.92
C ALA A 33 -9.01 -4.64 -2.72
N ARG A 34 -7.85 -3.97 -2.66
CA ARG A 34 -6.95 -4.04 -1.50
C ARG A 34 -7.61 -3.58 -0.22
N GLN A 35 -8.40 -2.50 -0.26
CA GLN A 35 -9.09 -2.02 0.94
C GLN A 35 -10.10 -3.06 1.45
N SER A 36 -10.89 -3.67 0.57
CA SER A 36 -11.80 -4.76 0.95
C SER A 36 -11.04 -6.00 1.45
N GLU A 37 -9.86 -6.29 0.91
CA GLU A 37 -9.01 -7.41 1.35
C GLU A 37 -8.48 -7.21 2.78
N VAL A 38 -7.97 -6.02 3.11
CA VAL A 38 -7.53 -5.72 4.48
C VAL A 38 -8.71 -5.76 5.46
N LYS A 39 -9.88 -5.28 5.05
CA LYS A 39 -11.11 -5.35 5.86
C LYS A 39 -11.57 -6.80 6.08
N LYS A 40 -11.45 -7.67 5.09
CA LYS A 40 -11.73 -9.11 5.23
C LYS A 40 -10.76 -9.78 6.21
N LEU A 41 -9.46 -9.54 6.05
CA LEU A 41 -8.42 -10.04 6.97
C LEU A 41 -8.66 -9.60 8.42
N ALA A 42 -9.18 -8.39 8.62
CA ALA A 42 -9.54 -7.90 9.94
C ALA A 42 -10.67 -8.71 10.59
N LEU A 43 -11.64 -9.19 9.82
CA LEU A 43 -12.77 -9.98 10.31
C LEU A 43 -12.37 -11.44 10.61
N GLU A 44 -11.33 -11.95 9.95
CA GLU A 44 -10.76 -13.27 10.17
C GLU A 44 -9.78 -13.32 11.36
N GLY A 45 -9.24 -12.17 11.77
CA GLY A 45 -8.28 -12.04 12.86
C GLY A 45 -8.88 -12.12 14.27
N THR A 46 -8.00 -11.99 15.27
CA THR A 46 -8.42 -11.90 16.69
C THR A 46 -9.22 -10.62 16.97
N ASP A 47 -9.94 -10.59 18.09
CA ASP A 47 -10.68 -9.40 18.53
C ASP A 47 -9.78 -8.15 18.63
N ALA A 48 -8.56 -8.31 19.14
CA ALA A 48 -7.59 -7.22 19.27
C ALA A 48 -7.16 -6.67 17.89
N GLU A 49 -6.83 -7.54 16.95
CA GLU A 49 -6.50 -7.16 15.58
C GLU A 49 -7.67 -6.47 14.88
N ARG A 50 -8.87 -7.04 15.01
CA ARG A 50 -10.09 -6.51 14.41
C ARG A 50 -10.41 -5.11 14.93
N THR A 51 -10.26 -4.87 16.23
CA THR A 51 -10.46 -3.55 16.82
C THR A 51 -9.46 -2.53 16.29
N LEU A 52 -8.17 -2.87 16.21
CA LEU A 52 -7.15 -1.96 15.67
C LEU A 52 -7.41 -1.65 14.18
N LEU A 53 -7.69 -2.68 13.38
CA LEU A 53 -7.97 -2.52 11.96
C LEU A 53 -9.28 -1.75 11.70
N TYR A 54 -10.30 -1.93 12.53
CA TYR A 54 -11.51 -1.11 12.48
C TYR A 54 -11.16 0.39 12.65
N GLU A 55 -10.41 0.74 13.69
CA GLU A 55 -10.03 2.13 13.97
C GLU A 55 -9.13 2.73 12.88
N ILE A 56 -8.28 1.92 12.25
CA ILE A 56 -7.44 2.34 11.12
C ILE A 56 -8.25 2.59 9.84
N LEU A 57 -9.23 1.71 9.54
CA LEU A 57 -9.88 1.66 8.21
C LEU A 57 -11.22 2.37 8.14
N LEU A 58 -11.99 2.32 9.23
CA LEU A 58 -13.35 2.84 9.34
C LEU A 58 -13.48 3.90 10.44
N GLY A 59 -12.57 3.89 11.41
CA GLY A 59 -12.48 4.92 12.44
C GLY A 59 -12.27 6.30 11.83
N ARG A 60 -12.69 7.34 12.57
CA ARG A 60 -12.47 8.75 12.21
C ARG A 60 -11.23 9.33 12.87
N SER A 61 -10.26 8.46 13.16
CA SER A 61 -9.04 8.82 13.87
C SER A 61 -8.15 9.74 13.03
N PRO A 62 -7.54 10.78 13.62
CA PRO A 62 -6.61 11.64 12.88
C PRO A 62 -5.34 10.86 12.49
N SER A 63 -4.68 11.27 11.40
CA SER A 63 -3.55 10.54 10.82
C SER A 63 -2.45 10.10 11.82
N PRO A 64 -2.00 10.93 12.80
CA PRO A 64 -1.02 10.49 13.79
C PRO A 64 -1.51 9.34 14.69
N VAL A 65 -2.81 9.31 14.99
CA VAL A 65 -3.41 8.20 15.75
C VAL A 65 -3.43 6.95 14.89
N VAL A 66 -3.74 7.06 13.59
CA VAL A 66 -3.71 5.91 12.66
C VAL A 66 -2.30 5.33 12.54
N VAL A 67 -1.25 6.16 12.52
CA VAL A 67 0.15 5.70 12.58
C VAL A 67 0.40 4.88 13.86
N HIS A 68 0.01 5.40 15.03
CA HIS A 68 0.18 4.70 16.30
C HIS A 68 -0.62 3.39 16.38
N LEU A 69 -1.83 3.36 15.83
CA LEU A 69 -2.64 2.15 15.75
C LEU A 69 -2.00 1.09 14.85
N ALA A 70 -1.45 1.48 13.69
CA ALA A 70 -0.74 0.57 12.80
C ALA A 70 0.56 0.04 13.42
N HIS A 71 1.27 0.88 14.18
CA HIS A 71 2.41 0.43 14.99
C HIS A 71 1.97 -0.60 16.04
N SER A 72 0.85 -0.35 16.73
CA SER A 72 0.29 -1.28 17.73
C SER A 72 -0.14 -2.61 17.11
N LEU A 73 -0.59 -2.60 15.84
CA LEU A 73 -0.95 -3.81 15.11
C LEU A 73 0.25 -4.76 14.94
N ALA A 74 1.46 -4.22 14.79
CA ALA A 74 2.69 -5.03 14.70
C ALA A 74 3.04 -5.77 16.00
N ALA A 75 2.44 -5.40 17.13
CA ALA A 75 2.61 -6.12 18.40
C ALA A 75 1.64 -7.29 18.57
N VAL A 76 0.56 -7.34 17.77
CA VAL A 76 -0.47 -8.38 17.85
C VAL A 76 -0.54 -9.27 16.61
N ARG A 77 0.22 -8.94 15.56
CA ARG A 77 0.42 -9.75 14.36
C ARG A 77 1.89 -10.06 14.16
N ASP A 78 2.18 -11.24 13.65
CA ASP A 78 3.53 -11.72 13.33
C ASP A 78 3.93 -11.48 11.86
N ASP A 79 2.97 -11.11 11.01
CA ASP A 79 3.20 -10.75 9.62
C ASP A 79 3.50 -9.26 9.41
N GLY A 80 3.77 -8.90 8.16
CA GLY A 80 4.14 -7.54 7.76
C GLY A 80 3.00 -6.53 7.70
N LEU A 81 1.76 -6.89 8.08
CA LEU A 81 0.59 -6.03 7.85
C LEU A 81 0.66 -4.72 8.65
N GLY A 82 1.11 -4.77 9.91
CA GLY A 82 1.30 -3.59 10.76
C GLY A 82 2.25 -2.56 10.14
N PRO A 83 3.53 -2.93 9.91
CA PRO A 83 4.51 -2.05 9.26
C PRO A 83 4.06 -1.54 7.89
N TYR A 84 3.37 -2.39 7.10
CA TYR A 84 2.82 -1.97 5.80
C TYR A 84 1.77 -0.86 5.93
N LEU A 85 0.82 -0.99 6.86
CA LEU A 85 -0.22 0.02 7.06
C LEU A 85 0.36 1.31 7.66
N GLU A 86 1.33 1.21 8.56
CA GLU A 86 2.05 2.36 9.13
C GLU A 86 2.79 3.13 8.04
N ALA A 87 3.56 2.42 7.20
CA ALA A 87 4.27 3.00 6.07
C ALA A 87 3.33 3.74 5.11
N ARG A 88 2.13 3.21 4.83
CA ARG A 88 1.15 3.88 3.96
C ARG A 88 0.70 5.23 4.51
N GLN A 89 0.53 5.36 5.82
CA GLN A 89 0.20 6.64 6.45
C GLN A 89 1.34 7.64 6.30
N LEU A 90 2.57 7.21 6.55
CA LEU A 90 3.77 8.03 6.41
C LEU A 90 3.99 8.48 4.95
N MET A 91 3.78 7.59 3.99
CA MET A 91 3.81 7.93 2.56
C MET A 91 2.74 8.97 2.19
N GLY A 92 1.53 8.85 2.74
CA GLY A 92 0.46 9.85 2.58
C GLY A 92 0.85 11.24 3.09
N ALA A 93 1.73 11.30 4.10
CA ALA A 93 2.32 12.53 4.62
C ALA A 93 3.69 12.89 3.98
N SER A 94 4.04 12.25 2.87
CA SER A 94 5.32 12.42 2.16
C SER A 94 6.57 12.18 3.03
N ARG A 95 6.45 11.37 4.09
CA ARG A 95 7.56 10.97 4.96
C ARG A 95 8.23 9.70 4.46
N TYR A 96 8.72 9.73 3.22
CA TYR A 96 9.27 8.55 2.52
C TYR A 96 10.49 7.94 3.21
N ALA A 97 11.36 8.75 3.80
CA ALA A 97 12.52 8.27 4.55
C ALA A 97 12.12 7.44 5.79
N LEU A 98 11.02 7.81 6.45
CA LEU A 98 10.48 7.05 7.60
C LEU A 98 9.69 5.82 7.14
N ALA A 99 9.02 5.90 5.99
CA ALA A 99 8.23 4.79 5.45
C ALA A 99 9.10 3.63 4.95
N LEU A 100 10.28 3.91 4.38
CA LEU A 100 11.13 2.89 3.77
C LEU A 100 11.49 1.71 4.71
N PRO A 101 12.05 1.92 5.92
CA PRO A 101 12.39 0.80 6.80
C PRO A 101 11.17 -0.05 7.17
N LEU A 102 9.99 0.56 7.33
CA LEU A 102 8.74 -0.16 7.61
C LEU A 102 8.28 -1.02 6.42
N LEU A 103 8.47 -0.54 5.17
CA LEU A 103 8.19 -1.34 3.98
C LEU A 103 9.18 -2.51 3.83
N GLU A 104 10.46 -2.30 4.17
CA GLU A 104 11.45 -3.36 4.18
C GLU A 104 11.15 -4.42 5.25
N ASP A 105 10.71 -3.99 6.43
CA ASP A 105 10.22 -4.89 7.47
C ASP A 105 8.98 -5.67 7.04
N ALA A 106 7.99 -5.01 6.44
CA ALA A 106 6.82 -5.67 5.88
C ALA A 106 7.22 -6.74 4.82
N LYS A 107 8.22 -6.44 3.99
CA LYS A 107 8.73 -7.37 2.97
C LYS A 107 9.43 -8.57 3.60
N ARG A 108 10.19 -8.36 4.67
CA ARG A 108 10.92 -9.41 5.39
C ARG A 108 9.95 -10.34 6.13
N LEU A 109 8.89 -9.79 6.73
CA LEU A 109 7.87 -10.56 7.44
C LEU A 109 6.86 -11.23 6.50
N GLY A 110 6.70 -10.69 5.28
CA GLY A 110 5.70 -11.14 4.30
C GLY A 110 4.32 -10.57 4.58
N LEU A 111 3.50 -10.41 3.54
CA LEU A 111 2.11 -9.97 3.69
C LEU A 111 1.13 -11.14 3.54
N PRO A 112 -0.06 -11.05 4.16
CA PRO A 112 -1.02 -12.15 4.20
C PRO A 112 -1.68 -12.43 2.84
N SER A 113 -1.38 -11.65 1.80
CA SER A 113 -1.89 -11.92 0.45
C SER A 113 -0.92 -11.49 -0.65
N VAL A 114 -1.02 -12.17 -1.79
CA VAL A 114 -0.26 -11.86 -3.01
C VAL A 114 -0.55 -10.44 -3.51
N ARG A 115 -1.81 -9.97 -3.39
CA ARG A 115 -2.18 -8.62 -3.83
C ARG A 115 -1.50 -7.55 -2.96
N LEU A 116 -1.41 -7.79 -1.66
CA LEU A 116 -0.71 -6.91 -0.73
C LEU A 116 0.81 -6.92 -1.00
N ASP A 117 1.43 -8.08 -1.23
CA ASP A 117 2.84 -8.19 -1.62
C ASP A 117 3.16 -7.46 -2.93
N GLN A 118 2.27 -7.55 -3.92
CA GLN A 118 2.41 -6.83 -5.18
C GLN A 118 2.35 -5.32 -5.00
N GLU A 119 1.46 -4.83 -4.12
CA GLU A 119 1.42 -3.40 -3.79
C GLU A 119 2.64 -2.99 -2.97
N LEU A 120 3.08 -3.78 -2.00
CA LEU A 120 4.27 -3.49 -1.20
C LEU A 120 5.49 -3.26 -2.10
N SER A 121 5.72 -4.15 -3.07
CA SER A 121 6.80 -3.99 -4.04
C SER A 121 6.66 -2.72 -4.88
N ARG A 122 5.43 -2.27 -5.16
CA ARG A 122 5.16 -0.99 -5.83
C ARG A 122 5.53 0.19 -4.94
N LEU A 123 5.12 0.16 -3.67
CA LEU A 123 5.39 1.21 -2.69
C LEU A 123 6.88 1.36 -2.41
N ILE A 124 7.63 0.27 -2.32
CA ILE A 124 9.10 0.29 -2.17
C ILE A 124 9.75 1.03 -3.33
N GLY A 125 9.37 0.71 -4.59
CA GLY A 125 9.92 1.37 -5.77
C GLY A 125 9.63 2.88 -5.78
N ILE A 126 8.41 3.28 -5.41
CA ILE A 126 8.02 4.69 -5.27
C ILE A 126 8.82 5.39 -4.17
N THR A 127 9.01 4.72 -3.03
CA THR A 127 9.67 5.28 -1.85
C THR A 127 11.17 5.50 -2.10
N PHE A 128 11.85 4.54 -2.74
CA PHE A 128 13.23 4.74 -3.19
C PHE A 128 13.36 5.93 -4.15
N PHE A 129 12.46 6.04 -5.13
CA PHE A 129 12.44 7.18 -6.05
C PHE A 129 12.30 8.51 -5.31
N ALA A 130 11.34 8.59 -4.39
CA ALA A 130 11.05 9.81 -3.63
C ALA A 130 12.21 10.23 -2.71
N ASN A 131 13.00 9.26 -2.22
CA ASN A 131 14.21 9.50 -1.45
C ASN A 131 15.44 9.82 -2.33
N GLY A 132 15.31 9.84 -3.66
CA GLY A 132 16.41 10.06 -4.59
C GLY A 132 17.32 8.84 -4.81
N ASP A 133 17.00 7.69 -4.24
CA ASP A 133 17.73 6.44 -4.48
C ASP A 133 17.24 5.78 -5.77
N PHE A 134 17.65 6.39 -6.87
CA PHE A 134 17.28 5.96 -8.21
C PHE A 134 17.80 4.56 -8.58
N GLY A 135 18.93 4.15 -7.99
CA GLY A 135 19.51 2.82 -8.20
C GLY A 135 18.61 1.72 -7.65
N GLN A 136 18.24 1.83 -6.38
CA GLN A 136 17.34 0.88 -5.73
C GLN A 136 15.92 0.94 -6.30
N SER A 137 15.44 2.14 -6.65
CA SER A 137 14.15 2.29 -7.32
C SER A 137 14.13 1.53 -8.65
N ALA A 138 15.14 1.74 -9.51
CA ALA A 138 15.22 1.07 -10.81
C ALA A 138 15.32 -0.45 -10.68
N ALA A 139 16.10 -0.95 -9.72
CA ALA A 139 16.19 -2.38 -9.43
C ALA A 139 14.81 -2.97 -9.06
N THR A 140 14.06 -2.27 -8.20
CA THR A 140 12.71 -2.67 -7.80
C THR A 140 11.75 -2.72 -8.99
N TRP A 141 11.76 -1.71 -9.87
CA TRP A 141 10.88 -1.69 -11.05
C TRP A 141 11.24 -2.77 -12.07
N ARG A 142 12.54 -3.03 -12.31
CA ARG A 142 12.97 -4.12 -13.21
C ARG A 142 12.47 -5.48 -12.72
N ALA A 143 12.53 -5.75 -11.42
CA ALA A 143 12.04 -7.01 -10.85
C ALA A 143 10.52 -7.23 -11.04
N ARG A 144 9.75 -6.15 -11.23
CA ARG A 144 8.28 -6.20 -11.43
C ARG A 144 7.84 -6.45 -12.87
N THR A 145 8.76 -6.37 -13.85
CA THR A 145 8.42 -6.45 -15.29
C THR A 145 7.80 -7.80 -15.68
N GLY A 146 8.09 -8.88 -14.95
CA GLY A 146 7.56 -10.22 -15.22
C GLY A 146 6.20 -10.54 -14.59
N THR A 147 5.64 -9.66 -13.75
CA THR A 147 4.44 -10.00 -12.95
C THR A 147 3.15 -9.98 -13.79
N SER A 148 2.98 -8.98 -14.65
CA SER A 148 1.83 -8.85 -15.55
C SER A 148 2.11 -7.81 -16.63
N ARG A 149 1.31 -7.76 -17.70
CA ARG A 149 1.41 -6.69 -18.73
C ARG A 149 1.22 -5.30 -18.13
N ALA A 150 0.30 -5.15 -17.16
CA ALA A 150 0.08 -3.89 -16.48
C ALA A 150 1.29 -3.48 -15.62
N ALA A 151 1.88 -4.44 -14.89
CA ALA A 151 3.09 -4.20 -14.09
C ALA A 151 4.29 -3.87 -14.98
N GLN A 152 4.43 -4.51 -16.14
CA GLN A 152 5.45 -4.18 -17.14
C GLN A 152 5.31 -2.74 -17.65
N ALA A 153 4.09 -2.35 -18.03
CA ALA A 153 3.82 -0.99 -18.51
C ALA A 153 4.04 0.06 -17.42
N GLU A 154 3.72 -0.25 -16.16
CA GLU A 154 4.04 0.62 -15.02
C GLU A 154 5.55 0.74 -14.81
N ALA A 155 6.26 -0.39 -14.74
CA ALA A 155 7.70 -0.42 -14.52
C ALA A 155 8.45 0.40 -15.58
N GLN A 156 8.06 0.28 -16.85
CA GLN A 156 8.64 1.05 -17.95
C GLN A 156 8.51 2.56 -17.71
N ARG A 157 7.31 3.04 -17.33
CA ARG A 157 7.09 4.47 -17.03
C ARG A 157 7.94 4.95 -15.86
N TRP A 158 8.13 4.14 -14.83
CA TRP A 158 8.97 4.51 -13.70
C TRP A 158 10.45 4.53 -14.05
N LEU A 159 10.92 3.60 -14.87
CA LEU A 159 12.30 3.61 -15.37
C LEU A 159 12.57 4.86 -16.22
N GLU A 160 11.62 5.29 -17.05
CA GLU A 160 11.70 6.56 -17.80
C GLU A 160 11.72 7.78 -16.87
N ARG A 161 10.90 7.78 -15.80
CA ARG A 161 10.93 8.85 -14.78
C ARG A 161 12.27 8.93 -14.05
N ILE A 162 12.87 7.78 -13.75
CA ILE A 162 14.19 7.68 -13.13
C ILE A 162 15.25 8.27 -14.06
N ASP A 163 15.25 7.84 -15.33
CA ASP A 163 16.18 8.35 -16.33
C ASP A 163 16.08 9.87 -16.49
N TYR A 164 14.84 10.39 -16.58
CA TYR A 164 14.60 11.83 -16.60
C TYR A 164 15.12 12.54 -15.34
N ALA A 165 14.88 11.98 -14.15
CA ALA A 165 15.33 12.58 -12.90
C ALA A 165 16.87 12.64 -12.80
N GLN A 166 17.56 11.63 -13.34
CA GLN A 166 19.03 11.54 -13.33
C GLN A 166 19.69 12.42 -14.40
N THR A 167 19.12 12.48 -15.60
CA THR A 167 19.78 13.09 -16.77
C THR A 167 19.20 14.45 -17.16
N ARG A 168 17.98 14.77 -16.68
CA ARG A 168 17.13 15.89 -17.15
C ARG A 168 16.78 15.82 -18.64
N ALA A 169 17.06 14.72 -19.33
CA ALA A 169 16.72 14.52 -20.73
C ALA A 169 15.26 14.05 -20.85
N VAL A 170 14.43 14.84 -21.53
CA VAL A 170 13.02 14.49 -21.74
C VAL A 170 12.94 13.28 -22.67
N SER A 171 12.39 12.17 -22.15
CA SER A 171 12.08 11.01 -22.99
C SER A 171 10.96 11.38 -23.97
N PRO A 172 11.12 11.15 -25.29
CA PRO A 172 10.08 11.43 -26.29
C PRO A 172 8.81 10.57 -26.13
N ALA A 173 8.82 9.60 -25.19
CA ALA A 173 7.68 8.74 -24.88
C ALA A 173 6.77 9.25 -23.74
N LEU A 174 7.16 10.31 -23.01
CA LEU A 174 6.37 10.86 -21.91
C LEU A 174 5.47 12.02 -22.40
N PRO A 175 4.13 11.96 -22.23
CA PRO A 175 3.35 13.18 -22.14
C PRO A 175 3.73 13.94 -20.86
N ASP A 176 3.63 15.28 -20.91
CA ASP A 176 4.11 16.28 -19.92
C ASP A 176 4.18 15.82 -18.43
N PRO A 177 5.20 16.24 -17.66
CA PRO A 177 5.56 15.70 -16.34
C PRO A 177 4.58 16.00 -15.17
N SER A 178 3.34 16.37 -15.44
CA SER A 178 2.34 16.86 -14.47
C SER A 178 1.72 15.80 -13.53
N SER A 179 2.41 14.71 -13.17
CA SER A 179 1.84 13.70 -12.25
C SER A 179 2.84 13.06 -11.28
N ALA A 180 4.04 13.62 -11.14
CA ALA A 180 4.98 13.21 -10.11
C ALA A 180 5.03 14.27 -8.99
N PRO A 181 5.01 13.87 -7.71
CA PRO A 181 5.34 14.79 -6.64
C PRO A 181 6.77 15.32 -6.88
N PRO A 182 7.03 16.63 -6.66
CA PRO A 182 8.36 17.18 -6.81
C PRO A 182 9.32 16.49 -5.85
N ALA A 183 10.57 16.26 -6.31
CA ALA A 183 11.65 15.88 -5.42
C ALA A 183 11.80 16.95 -4.34
N ALA A 184 11.97 16.53 -3.08
CA ALA A 184 12.23 17.45 -1.98
C ALA A 184 13.52 18.26 -2.25
N PRO A 185 13.60 19.52 -1.80
CA PRO A 185 14.82 20.33 -1.89
C PRO A 185 15.97 19.73 -1.09
#